data_AF-A0A959V7X5-F1
#
_entry.id   AF-A0A959V7X5-F1
#
_cell.length_a   1.000
_cell.length_b   1.000
_cell.length_c   1.000
_cell.angle_alpha   90.00
_cell.angle_beta   90.00
_cell.angle_gamma   90.00
#
_symmetry.space_group_name_H-M   'P 1'
#
loop_
_entity.id
_entity.type
_entity.pdbx_description
1 polymer ?
#
loop_
_entity_poly.entity_id
_entity_poly.type
_entity_poly.pdbx_seq_one_letter_code
_entity_poly.pdbx_strand_id
1 'polypeptide(L)'
;MKGEFIKIIEGCFYEFTLEGELVLPSGDKYFKLSDPNGYKHLLNADEYRFYNLTKGQKINCRVDHINCTGKIFIEPEHPIYKPGQLYKFQVLGYDTIINKLGEQEKIVILKDHFGNKIKTSFDWSEKDLDELEARVIRIKKGQIYVDAEPQASCFDEIIKNAYHSFRISGLRTLSQKYEYYILKDDLDRTYHLRTKYYQKYFLKPGQLVRCRMIRGESGFYFEPDHPFYTIGETYAFTIVCRTSIQKYPEKETPALELQNDYGKNILLPLAILGNHDAQKETIECRVDDIYRGSLILSHKKSPFELKGLLLSL
;
A
#
# COMPACT_ATOMS: atom_id res chain seq x y z
N MET A 1 11.76 -35.18 15.57
CA MET A 1 10.91 -34.12 16.15
C MET A 1 10.20 -33.43 15.00
N LYS A 2 8.86 -33.49 14.96
CA LYS A 2 8.09 -32.70 13.96
C LYS A 2 8.09 -31.26 14.47
N GLY A 3 8.79 -30.37 13.78
CA GLY A 3 8.72 -28.94 14.06
C GLY A 3 7.28 -28.45 13.88
N GLU A 4 6.85 -27.52 14.73
CA GLU A 4 5.56 -26.86 14.60
C GLU A 4 5.54 -26.07 13.28
N PHE A 5 4.49 -26.27 12.49
CA PHE A 5 4.34 -25.57 11.20
C PHE A 5 3.88 -24.13 11.46
N ILE A 6 4.65 -23.15 11.00
CA ILE A 6 4.36 -21.72 11.20
C ILE A 6 3.67 -21.19 9.95
N LYS A 7 2.43 -20.68 10.11
CA LYS A 7 1.74 -19.98 9.03
C LYS A 7 2.41 -18.63 8.76
N ILE A 8 2.89 -18.44 7.54
CA ILE A 8 3.46 -17.17 7.08
C ILE A 8 2.33 -16.23 6.65
N ILE A 9 2.36 -14.98 7.14
CA ILE A 9 1.33 -13.96 6.94
C ILE A 9 2.00 -12.69 6.38
N GLU A 10 1.39 -12.07 5.37
CA GLU A 10 1.82 -10.78 4.82
C GLU A 10 1.85 -9.69 5.92
N GLY A 11 2.83 -8.79 5.84
CA GLY A 11 3.07 -7.72 6.81
C GLY A 11 3.78 -8.15 8.10
N CYS A 12 3.86 -9.45 8.40
CA CYS A 12 4.54 -9.96 9.58
C CYS A 12 6.05 -10.17 9.35
N PHE A 13 6.81 -10.16 10.44
CA PHE A 13 8.25 -10.44 10.45
C PHE A 13 8.51 -11.87 10.90
N TYR A 14 9.45 -12.53 10.23
CA TYR A 14 9.92 -13.87 10.58
C TYR A 14 11.44 -13.94 10.46
N GLU A 15 12.04 -14.86 11.20
CA GLU A 15 13.48 -15.13 11.13
C GLU A 15 13.78 -16.07 9.96
N PHE A 16 14.67 -15.65 9.06
CA PHE A 16 15.16 -16.45 7.93
C PHE A 16 16.64 -16.75 8.12
N THR A 17 17.07 -17.95 7.75
CA THR A 17 18.49 -18.32 7.76
C THR A 17 19.09 -18.15 6.37
N LEU A 18 20.16 -17.36 6.25
CA LEU A 18 20.89 -17.19 5.00
C LEU A 18 21.79 -18.41 4.74
N GLU A 19 21.52 -19.15 3.68
CA GLU A 19 22.20 -20.42 3.39
C GLU A 19 23.39 -20.27 2.43
N GLY A 20 23.43 -19.18 1.68
CA GLY A 20 24.51 -18.84 0.76
C GLY A 20 24.03 -17.94 -0.35
N GLU A 21 24.82 -17.87 -1.42
CA GLU A 21 24.53 -17.10 -2.62
C GLU A 21 24.33 -18.04 -3.81
N LEU A 22 23.54 -17.57 -4.79
CA LEU A 22 23.28 -18.22 -6.07
C LEU A 22 23.47 -17.17 -7.17
N VAL A 23 24.22 -17.52 -8.21
CA VAL A 23 24.31 -16.73 -9.44
C VAL A 23 23.47 -17.43 -10.50
N LEU A 24 22.47 -16.72 -11.02
CA LEU A 24 21.64 -17.25 -12.11
C LEU A 24 22.40 -17.18 -13.45
N PRO A 25 21.99 -17.93 -14.49
CA PRO A 25 22.59 -17.84 -15.83
C PRO A 25 22.58 -16.43 -16.43
N SER A 26 21.67 -15.55 -15.99
CA SER A 26 21.63 -14.14 -16.37
C SER A 26 22.77 -13.29 -15.78
N GLY A 27 23.53 -13.82 -14.81
CA GLY A 27 24.54 -13.11 -14.03
C GLY A 27 24.02 -12.47 -12.74
N ASP A 28 22.69 -12.45 -12.54
CA ASP A 28 22.09 -11.88 -11.35
C ASP A 28 22.44 -12.70 -10.10
N LYS A 29 22.79 -12.00 -9.01
CA LYS A 29 23.14 -12.61 -7.73
C LYS A 29 21.95 -12.59 -6.78
N TYR A 30 21.74 -13.70 -6.09
CA TYR A 30 20.69 -13.87 -5.09
C TYR A 30 21.24 -14.50 -3.81
N PHE A 31 20.78 -14.04 -2.66
CA PHE A 31 20.89 -14.78 -1.40
C PHE A 31 19.83 -15.89 -1.38
N LYS A 32 20.23 -17.11 -1.02
CA LYS A 32 19.33 -18.22 -0.74
C LYS A 32 19.01 -18.23 0.74
N LEU A 33 17.74 -18.12 1.09
CA LEU A 33 17.26 -18.10 2.47
C LEU A 33 16.37 -19.29 2.75
N SER A 34 16.35 -19.77 3.99
CA SER A 34 15.33 -20.67 4.50
C SER A 34 14.43 -19.98 5.51
N ASP A 35 13.12 -20.16 5.36
CA ASP A 35 12.13 -19.69 6.33
C ASP A 35 12.04 -20.62 7.55
N PRO A 36 11.23 -20.29 8.58
CA PRO A 36 11.08 -21.14 9.77
C PRO A 36 10.57 -22.56 9.51
N ASN A 37 9.92 -22.81 8.37
CA ASN A 37 9.46 -24.14 7.96
C ASN A 37 10.48 -24.88 7.08
N GLY A 38 11.62 -24.25 6.78
CA GLY A 38 12.69 -24.78 5.93
C GLY A 38 12.50 -24.57 4.43
N TYR A 39 11.44 -23.88 3.98
CA TYR A 39 11.26 -23.58 2.56
C TYR A 39 12.28 -22.56 2.08
N LYS A 40 12.71 -22.69 0.83
CA LYS A 40 13.76 -21.84 0.25
C LYS A 40 13.18 -20.64 -0.47
N HIS A 41 13.82 -19.49 -0.27
CA HIS A 41 13.47 -18.20 -0.86
C HIS A 41 14.71 -17.57 -1.49
N LEU A 42 14.50 -16.73 -2.50
CA LEU A 42 15.57 -15.97 -3.16
C LEU A 42 15.39 -14.48 -2.90
N LEU A 43 16.46 -13.82 -2.50
CA LEU A 43 16.52 -12.38 -2.27
C LEU A 43 17.61 -11.77 -3.16
N ASN A 44 17.29 -10.75 -3.95
CA ASN A 44 18.24 -10.15 -4.88
C ASN A 44 19.44 -9.55 -4.09
N ALA A 45 20.65 -10.03 -4.32
CA ALA A 45 21.80 -9.65 -3.49
C ALA A 45 22.26 -8.21 -3.73
N ASP A 46 22.12 -7.70 -4.95
CA ASP A 46 22.56 -6.34 -5.30
C ASP A 46 21.72 -5.26 -4.60
N GLU A 47 20.43 -5.51 -4.37
CA GLU A 47 19.53 -4.62 -3.64
C GLU A 47 19.94 -4.47 -2.15
N TYR A 48 20.62 -5.47 -1.57
CA TYR A 48 20.98 -5.49 -0.15
C TYR A 48 22.50 -5.59 0.08
N ARG A 49 23.31 -5.26 -0.92
CA ARG A 49 24.78 -5.38 -0.85
C ARG A 49 25.41 -4.65 0.34
N PHE A 50 24.77 -3.59 0.84
CA PHE A 50 25.26 -2.78 1.96
C PHE A 50 24.87 -3.34 3.34
N TYR A 51 24.06 -4.40 3.40
CA TYR A 51 23.61 -4.98 4.66
C TYR A 51 24.64 -5.94 5.26
N ASN A 52 25.75 -6.20 4.57
CA ASN A 52 26.82 -7.09 5.00
C ASN A 52 26.30 -8.48 5.39
N LEU A 53 25.36 -9.01 4.61
CA LEU A 53 24.73 -10.29 4.88
C LEU A 53 25.72 -11.43 4.64
N THR A 54 25.75 -12.41 5.56
CA THR A 54 26.70 -13.52 5.52
C THR A 54 26.03 -14.88 5.66
N LYS A 55 26.65 -15.92 5.09
CA LYS A 55 26.13 -17.30 5.19
C LYS A 55 26.08 -17.76 6.65
N GLY A 56 24.97 -18.38 7.03
CA GLY A 56 24.66 -18.84 8.39
C GLY A 56 23.98 -17.78 9.24
N GLN A 57 23.94 -16.52 8.79
CA GLN A 57 23.27 -15.44 9.51
C GLN A 57 21.76 -15.66 9.55
N LYS A 58 21.18 -15.40 10.72
CA LYS A 58 19.74 -15.29 10.87
C LYS A 58 19.33 -13.82 10.71
N ILE A 59 18.36 -13.55 9.85
CA ILE A 59 17.88 -12.20 9.58
C ILE A 59 16.37 -12.14 9.73
N ASN A 60 15.88 -11.05 10.32
CA ASN A 60 14.45 -10.77 10.37
C ASN A 60 14.02 -10.19 9.02
N CYS A 61 13.07 -10.84 8.37
CA CYS A 61 12.48 -10.36 7.13
C CYS A 61 10.99 -10.13 7.32
N ARG A 62 10.51 -9.01 6.81
CA ARG A 62 9.08 -8.77 6.60
C ARG A 62 8.62 -9.53 5.37
N VAL A 63 7.47 -10.17 5.45
CA VAL A 63 6.75 -10.70 4.28
C VAL A 63 6.03 -9.52 3.63
N ASP A 64 6.56 -9.01 2.54
CA ASP A 64 5.99 -7.84 1.84
C ASP A 64 4.74 -8.23 1.05
N HIS A 65 4.81 -9.34 0.32
CA HIS A 65 3.70 -9.83 -0.50
C HIS A 65 3.80 -11.34 -0.68
N ILE A 66 2.66 -12.02 -0.70
CA ILE A 66 2.48 -13.39 -1.14
C ILE A 66 1.60 -13.29 -2.38
N ASN A 67 2.19 -13.53 -3.55
CA ASN A 67 1.43 -13.42 -4.79
C ASN A 67 0.39 -14.53 -4.89
N CYS A 68 -0.39 -14.49 -5.98
CA CYS A 68 -1.24 -15.60 -6.34
C CYS A 68 -0.44 -16.89 -6.26
N THR A 69 0.70 -17.08 -6.94
CA THR A 69 1.49 -18.33 -6.92
C THR A 69 2.04 -18.85 -5.57
N GLY A 70 1.64 -18.30 -4.42
CA GLY A 70 2.17 -18.63 -3.10
C GLY A 70 3.65 -18.26 -2.95
N LYS A 71 4.21 -17.54 -3.93
CA LYS A 71 5.58 -17.06 -3.89
C LYS A 71 5.63 -15.89 -2.91
N ILE A 72 6.49 -16.06 -1.92
CA ILE A 72 6.68 -15.11 -0.84
C ILE A 72 7.77 -14.12 -1.26
N PHE A 73 7.43 -12.84 -1.25
CA PHE A 73 8.34 -11.71 -1.42
C PHE A 73 8.68 -11.18 -0.04
N ILE A 74 9.97 -11.11 0.26
CA ILE A 74 10.49 -10.74 1.57
C ILE A 74 11.43 -9.56 1.47
N GLU A 75 11.42 -8.73 2.52
CA GLU A 75 12.37 -7.63 2.69
C GLU A 75 13.03 -7.74 4.08
N PRO A 76 14.37 -7.88 4.15
CA PRO A 76 15.09 -7.82 5.41
C PRO A 76 14.85 -6.49 6.14
N GLU A 77 14.82 -6.55 7.47
CA GLU A 77 14.87 -5.35 8.29
C GLU A 77 16.12 -4.54 7.95
N HIS A 78 15.95 -3.22 7.79
CA HIS A 78 17.05 -2.35 7.44
C HIS A 78 17.97 -2.18 8.67
N PRO A 79 19.30 -2.34 8.53
CA PRO A 79 20.23 -2.36 9.67
C PRO A 79 20.29 -1.04 10.47
N ILE A 80 20.05 0.10 9.81
CA ILE A 80 20.12 1.45 10.41
C ILE A 80 18.73 2.11 10.59
N TYR A 81 17.94 2.17 9.52
CA TYR A 81 16.71 2.95 9.46
C TYR A 81 15.45 2.14 9.79
N LYS A 82 14.48 2.79 10.44
CA LYS A 82 13.15 2.22 10.70
C LYS A 82 12.06 3.14 10.13
N PRO A 83 11.03 2.60 9.44
CA PRO A 83 9.88 3.38 9.02
C PRO A 83 9.24 4.14 10.20
N GLY A 84 8.83 5.38 9.96
CA GLY A 84 8.23 6.29 10.93
C GLY A 84 9.22 7.11 11.76
N GLN A 85 10.49 6.72 11.82
CA GLN A 85 11.51 7.39 12.65
C GLN A 85 12.15 8.59 11.92
N LEU A 86 12.59 9.58 12.70
CA LEU A 86 13.32 10.76 12.23
C LEU A 86 14.82 10.51 12.30
N TYR A 87 15.53 10.92 11.26
CA TYR A 87 16.99 10.88 11.20
C TYR A 87 17.52 12.15 10.56
N LYS A 88 18.73 12.54 10.96
CA LYS A 88 19.48 13.59 10.28
C LYS A 88 20.23 13.00 9.09
N PHE A 89 20.11 13.65 7.94
CA PHE A 89 20.81 13.29 6.73
C PHE A 89 21.68 14.45 6.27
N GLN A 90 22.87 14.13 5.77
CA GLN A 90 23.73 15.14 5.13
C GLN A 90 23.07 15.59 3.82
N VAL A 91 22.98 16.90 3.62
CA VAL A 91 22.52 17.50 2.37
C VAL A 91 23.69 17.52 1.39
N LEU A 92 23.47 16.97 0.21
CA LEU A 92 24.44 16.97 -0.89
C LEU A 92 24.16 18.06 -1.93
N GLY A 93 22.96 18.61 -1.92
CA GLY A 93 22.56 19.71 -2.80
C GLY A 93 21.07 19.73 -3.06
N TYR A 94 20.69 20.65 -3.94
CA TYR A 94 19.32 20.91 -4.35
C TYR A 94 19.20 20.76 -5.87
N ASP A 95 18.01 20.40 -6.33
CA ASP A 95 17.72 20.23 -7.75
C ASP A 95 16.25 20.58 -8.01
N THR A 96 15.92 20.83 -9.27
CA THR A 96 14.53 21.04 -9.71
C THR A 96 14.21 19.98 -10.75
N ILE A 97 13.18 19.16 -10.48
CA ILE A 97 12.70 18.17 -11.42
C ILE A 97 11.38 18.63 -12.03
N ILE A 98 11.11 18.21 -13.26
CA ILE A 98 9.78 18.35 -13.84
C ILE A 98 8.97 17.14 -13.38
N ASN A 99 7.90 17.39 -12.63
CA ASN A 99 7.01 16.34 -12.19
C ASN A 99 6.14 15.83 -13.36
N LYS A 100 5.29 14.83 -13.11
CA LYS A 100 4.46 14.24 -14.17
C LYS A 100 3.43 15.20 -14.77
N LEU A 101 3.11 16.29 -14.09
CA LEU A 101 2.20 17.35 -14.54
C LEU A 101 2.90 18.42 -15.38
N GLY A 102 4.22 18.30 -15.59
CA GLY A 102 5.00 19.33 -16.26
C GLY A 102 5.37 20.49 -15.34
N GLU A 103 5.08 20.41 -14.04
CA GLU A 103 5.39 21.45 -13.08
C GLU A 103 6.80 21.27 -12.52
N GLN A 104 7.45 22.39 -12.20
CA GLN A 104 8.73 22.38 -11.51
C GLN A 104 8.55 22.01 -10.04
N GLU A 105 9.23 20.96 -9.61
CA GLU A 105 9.26 20.51 -8.23
C GLU A 105 10.68 20.62 -7.68
N LYS A 106 10.79 21.36 -6.57
CA LYS A 106 12.00 21.50 -5.77
C LYS A 106 12.29 20.19 -5.02
N ILE A 107 13.49 19.65 -5.21
CA ILE A 107 13.97 18.48 -4.46
C ILE A 107 15.29 18.76 -3.73
N VAL A 108 15.46 18.09 -2.60
CA VAL A 108 16.74 18.01 -1.88
C VAL A 108 17.37 16.64 -2.13
N ILE A 109 18.68 16.62 -2.30
CA ILE A 109 19.49 15.41 -2.45
C ILE A 109 20.19 15.17 -1.12
N LEU A 110 19.86 14.07 -0.47
CA LEU A 110 20.40 13.67 0.84
C LEU A 110 21.36 12.50 0.67
N LYS A 111 22.27 12.33 1.63
CA LYS A 111 23.15 11.16 1.75
C LYS A 111 22.71 10.29 2.92
N ASP A 112 22.51 9.00 2.68
CA ASP A 112 22.27 8.02 3.74
C ASP A 112 23.58 7.54 4.39
N HIS A 113 23.45 6.71 5.43
CA HIS A 113 24.57 6.13 6.18
C HIS A 113 25.51 5.28 5.31
N PHE A 114 25.00 4.69 4.24
CA PHE A 114 25.77 3.89 3.27
C PHE A 114 26.33 4.71 2.11
N GLY A 115 26.10 6.03 2.10
CA GLY A 115 26.53 6.92 1.04
C GLY A 115 25.61 6.93 -0.19
N ASN A 116 24.44 6.29 -0.13
CA ASN A 116 23.45 6.36 -1.20
C ASN A 116 22.82 7.75 -1.24
N LYS A 117 22.48 8.20 -2.45
CA LYS A 117 21.74 9.45 -2.68
C LYS A 117 20.25 9.20 -2.55
N ILE A 118 19.58 9.98 -1.72
CA ILE A 118 18.13 10.00 -1.58
C ILE A 118 17.61 11.31 -2.17
N LYS A 119 16.61 11.25 -3.04
CA LYS A 119 15.93 12.43 -3.56
C LYS A 119 14.55 12.53 -2.92
N THR A 120 14.22 13.68 -2.34
CA THR A 120 12.89 13.92 -1.78
C THR A 120 12.43 15.35 -2.03
N SER A 121 11.12 15.54 -2.06
CA SER A 121 10.50 16.86 -2.24
C SER A 121 10.77 17.71 -1.00
N PHE A 122 11.17 18.96 -1.20
CA PHE A 122 11.50 19.87 -0.12
C PHE A 122 11.31 21.31 -0.58
N ASP A 123 10.42 22.04 0.08
CA ASP A 123 10.27 23.47 -0.14
C ASP A 123 11.32 24.23 0.65
N TRP A 124 12.52 24.37 0.07
CA TRP A 124 13.56 25.16 0.70
C TRP A 124 13.25 26.66 0.56
N SER A 125 13.34 27.37 1.69
CA SER A 125 13.72 28.79 1.70
C SER A 125 15.22 28.92 1.39
N GLU A 126 15.71 30.09 0.99
CA GLU A 126 17.08 30.37 0.47
C GLU A 126 18.28 29.98 1.36
N LYS A 127 18.09 29.21 2.43
CA LYS A 127 19.17 28.71 3.27
C LYS A 127 19.70 27.38 2.76
N ASP A 128 20.98 27.38 2.42
CA ASP A 128 21.77 26.16 2.30
C ASP A 128 21.86 25.48 3.68
N LEU A 129 21.39 24.25 3.75
CA LEU A 129 21.47 23.40 4.95
C LEU A 129 22.57 22.37 4.74
N ASP A 130 23.41 22.14 5.76
CA ASP A 130 24.39 21.04 5.74
C ASP A 130 23.74 19.70 6.10
N GLU A 131 22.72 19.74 6.96
CA GLU A 131 21.95 18.59 7.40
C GLU A 131 20.45 18.89 7.38
N LEU A 132 19.66 17.83 7.14
CA LEU A 132 18.21 17.89 7.15
C LEU A 132 17.65 16.73 7.96
N GLU A 133 16.76 17.03 8.89
CA GLU A 133 15.98 16.00 9.58
C GLU A 133 14.83 15.55 8.69
N ALA A 134 14.77 14.27 8.40
CA ALA A 134 13.73 13.68 7.55
C ALA A 134 13.17 12.40 8.17
N ARG A 135 11.88 12.15 7.97
CA ARG A 135 11.21 10.92 8.43
C ARG A 135 11.36 9.83 7.39
N VAL A 136 11.79 8.64 7.80
CA VAL A 136 11.78 7.47 6.91
C VAL A 136 10.33 7.03 6.70
N ILE A 137 9.77 7.27 5.53
CA ILE A 137 8.37 6.90 5.21
C ILE A 137 8.26 5.41 4.94
N ARG A 138 9.18 4.88 4.15
CA ARG A 138 9.22 3.45 3.83
C ARG A 138 10.62 3.04 3.41
N ILE A 139 10.87 1.76 3.51
CA ILE A 139 12.05 1.10 2.97
C ILE A 139 11.55 0.11 1.94
N LYS A 140 12.22 0.07 0.78
CA LYS A 140 11.89 -0.88 -0.28
C LYS A 140 13.16 -1.29 -0.99
N LYS A 141 13.42 -2.59 -1.10
CA LYS A 141 14.57 -3.14 -1.84
C LYS A 141 15.90 -2.51 -1.41
N GLY A 142 16.11 -2.42 -0.09
CA GLY A 142 17.30 -1.81 0.51
C GLY A 142 17.38 -0.28 0.41
N GLN A 143 16.47 0.38 -0.31
CA GLN A 143 16.44 1.83 -0.46
C GLN A 143 15.45 2.48 0.49
N ILE A 144 15.87 3.57 1.14
CA ILE A 144 14.99 4.37 1.99
C ILE A 144 14.32 5.49 1.21
N TYR A 145 13.08 5.77 1.58
CA TYR A 145 12.28 6.88 1.08
C TYR A 145 11.92 7.74 2.26
N VAL A 146 12.26 9.03 2.19
CA VAL A 146 12.14 9.94 3.31
C VAL A 146 11.24 11.12 2.98
N ASP A 147 10.66 11.73 4.00
CA ASP A 147 9.91 12.97 3.95
C ASP A 147 10.70 14.06 4.68
N ALA A 148 11.13 15.06 3.93
CA ALA A 148 11.97 16.16 4.38
C ALA A 148 11.19 17.29 5.08
N GLU A 149 9.85 17.24 5.03
CA GLU A 149 8.97 18.13 5.77
C GLU A 149 8.16 17.31 6.78
N PRO A 150 8.81 16.60 7.72
CA PRO A 150 8.09 15.70 8.61
C PRO A 150 7.25 16.54 9.57
N GLN A 151 5.98 16.74 9.20
CA GLN A 151 5.04 17.31 10.14
C GLN A 151 4.99 16.40 11.37
N ALA A 152 4.99 17.00 12.57
CA ALA A 152 4.83 16.26 13.83
C ALA A 152 3.72 15.24 13.62
N SER A 153 4.03 13.96 13.84
CA SER A 153 3.17 12.82 13.53
C SER A 153 1.91 12.90 14.40
N CYS A 154 0.95 13.70 13.96
CA CYS A 154 -0.31 13.94 14.65
C CYS A 154 -1.32 12.79 14.48
N PHE A 155 -0.91 11.68 13.88
CA PHE A 155 -1.79 10.52 13.72
C PHE A 155 -2.27 9.97 15.07
N ASP A 156 -1.57 10.26 16.16
CA ASP A 156 -1.98 9.88 17.52
C ASP A 156 -3.32 10.53 17.94
N GLU A 157 -3.69 11.68 17.36
CA GLU A 157 -4.97 12.35 17.62
C GLU A 157 -6.09 11.89 16.68
N ILE A 158 -5.75 11.29 15.54
CA ILE A 158 -6.74 10.81 14.57
C ILE A 158 -7.28 9.47 15.04
N ILE A 159 -8.50 9.49 15.58
CA ILE A 159 -9.20 8.27 16.00
C ILE A 159 -9.37 7.34 14.78
N LYS A 160 -8.81 6.13 14.89
CA LYS A 160 -8.89 5.09 13.85
C LYS A 160 -10.34 4.80 13.49
N ASN A 161 -10.63 4.66 12.19
CA ASN A 161 -11.97 4.43 11.63
C ASN A 161 -13.00 5.56 11.86
N ALA A 162 -12.64 6.64 12.57
CA ALA A 162 -13.47 7.83 12.61
C ALA A 162 -13.33 8.61 11.30
N TYR A 163 -14.39 9.32 10.95
CA TYR A 163 -14.41 10.22 9.82
C TYR A 163 -13.92 11.61 10.24
N HIS A 164 -13.01 12.16 9.44
CA HIS A 164 -12.40 13.47 9.63
C HIS A 164 -12.61 14.30 8.37
N SER A 165 -12.76 15.61 8.50
CA SER A 165 -12.96 16.51 7.36
C SER A 165 -11.63 17.14 6.96
N PHE A 166 -11.35 17.14 5.66
CA PHE A 166 -10.14 17.71 5.09
C PHE A 166 -10.49 18.65 3.95
N ARG A 167 -9.73 19.73 3.79
CA ARG A 167 -9.73 20.56 2.59
C ARG A 167 -8.70 20.03 1.60
N ILE A 168 -9.09 19.76 0.37
CA ILE A 168 -8.14 19.45 -0.70
C ILE A 168 -7.44 20.74 -1.08
N SER A 169 -6.15 20.87 -0.77
CA SER A 169 -5.37 22.07 -1.08
C SER A 169 -4.79 22.06 -2.50
N GLY A 170 -4.53 20.87 -3.05
CA GLY A 170 -3.93 20.74 -4.37
C GLY A 170 -3.61 19.30 -4.75
N LEU A 171 -2.75 19.14 -5.77
CA LEU A 171 -2.18 17.88 -6.22
C LEU A 171 -0.65 17.92 -6.04
N ARG A 172 -0.02 16.80 -5.67
CA ARG A 172 1.46 16.69 -5.57
C ARG A 172 1.93 15.32 -6.04
N THR A 173 3.15 15.26 -6.57
CA THR A 173 3.81 14.03 -7.02
C THR A 173 4.92 13.64 -6.03
N LEU A 174 4.63 12.80 -5.02
CA LEU A 174 5.61 12.44 -3.99
C LEU A 174 6.68 11.41 -4.42
N SER A 175 6.43 10.69 -5.51
CA SER A 175 7.43 9.80 -6.11
C SER A 175 7.21 9.83 -7.61
N GLN A 176 8.27 9.68 -8.41
CA GLN A 176 8.24 9.77 -9.88
C GLN A 176 7.12 8.95 -10.56
N LYS A 177 6.40 8.09 -9.84
CA LYS A 177 5.31 7.26 -10.34
C LYS A 177 3.90 7.67 -9.88
N TYR A 178 3.70 8.39 -8.78
CA TYR A 178 2.37 8.52 -8.15
C TYR A 178 1.97 9.95 -7.80
N GLU A 179 0.75 10.31 -8.17
CA GLU A 179 0.10 11.57 -7.84
C GLU A 179 -0.85 11.41 -6.64
N TYR A 180 -0.97 12.48 -5.85
CA TYR A 180 -1.77 12.54 -4.64
C TYR A 180 -2.54 13.85 -4.57
N TYR A 181 -3.79 13.80 -4.12
CA TYR A 181 -4.46 14.97 -3.55
C TYR A 181 -3.81 15.30 -2.20
N ILE A 182 -3.53 16.59 -1.98
CA ILE A 182 -3.01 17.12 -0.73
C ILE A 182 -4.18 17.52 0.16
N LEU A 183 -4.44 16.72 1.18
CA LEU A 183 -5.47 16.97 2.16
C LEU A 183 -4.91 17.83 3.29
N LYS A 184 -5.63 18.87 3.70
CA LYS A 184 -5.33 19.66 4.88
C LYS A 184 -6.43 19.59 5.90
N ASP A 185 -6.10 19.38 7.16
CA ASP A 185 -7.09 19.47 8.25
C ASP A 185 -7.24 20.92 8.75
N ASP A 186 -7.94 21.08 9.87
CA ASP A 186 -8.19 22.36 10.55
C ASP A 186 -6.95 22.97 11.21
N LEU A 187 -5.93 22.15 11.49
CA LEU A 187 -4.63 22.57 12.02
C LEU A 187 -3.58 22.79 10.90
N ASP A 188 -4.02 22.84 9.64
CA ASP A 188 -3.21 22.98 8.43
C ASP A 188 -2.17 21.86 8.23
N ARG A 189 -2.40 20.70 8.86
CA ARG A 189 -1.57 19.49 8.73
C ARG A 189 -1.89 18.81 7.40
N THR A 190 -0.86 18.29 6.75
CA THR A 190 -0.90 17.78 5.37
C THR A 190 -0.94 16.26 5.34
N TYR A 191 -1.87 15.72 4.56
CA TYR A 191 -2.01 14.31 4.28
C TYR A 191 -2.15 14.03 2.79
N HIS A 192 -2.01 12.77 2.42
CA HIS A 192 -1.91 12.37 1.02
C HIS A 192 -2.99 11.35 0.65
N LEU A 193 -3.75 11.66 -0.38
CA LEU A 193 -4.79 10.78 -0.92
C LEU A 193 -4.48 10.43 -2.38
N ARG A 194 -4.13 9.18 -2.65
CA ARG A 194 -3.61 8.75 -3.95
C ARG A 194 -4.66 8.88 -5.06
N THR A 195 -4.38 9.69 -6.08
CA THR A 195 -5.37 10.08 -7.09
C THR A 195 -5.94 8.89 -7.86
N LYS A 196 -5.07 7.93 -8.26
CA LYS A 196 -5.44 6.73 -9.06
C LYS A 196 -6.72 6.03 -8.58
N TYR A 197 -6.96 5.98 -7.27
CA TYR A 197 -8.11 5.26 -6.71
C TYR A 197 -9.42 6.08 -6.73
N TYR A 198 -9.31 7.40 -6.81
CA TYR A 198 -10.42 8.34 -6.62
C TYR A 198 -10.54 9.36 -7.76
N GLN A 199 -9.91 9.12 -8.91
CA GLN A 199 -10.03 10.00 -10.09
C GLN A 199 -11.48 10.24 -10.48
N LYS A 200 -12.29 9.20 -10.37
CA LYS A 200 -13.70 9.29 -10.72
C LYS A 200 -14.50 10.12 -9.71
N TYR A 201 -14.00 10.34 -8.48
CA TYR A 201 -14.77 11.01 -7.41
C TYR A 201 -14.94 12.51 -7.68
N PHE A 202 -14.34 13.01 -8.76
CA PHE A 202 -14.38 14.41 -9.18
C PHE A 202 -13.95 15.38 -8.08
N LEU A 203 -13.00 14.93 -7.25
CA LEU A 203 -12.40 15.72 -6.17
C LEU A 203 -11.62 16.90 -6.75
N LYS A 204 -11.82 18.10 -6.19
CA LYS A 204 -11.18 19.34 -6.68
C LYS A 204 -10.45 20.10 -5.56
N PRO A 205 -9.37 20.83 -5.87
CA PRO A 205 -8.80 21.80 -4.93
C PRO A 205 -9.86 22.79 -4.41
N GLY A 206 -9.77 23.13 -3.13
CA GLY A 206 -10.74 23.93 -2.37
C GLY A 206 -11.89 23.12 -1.75
N GLN A 207 -12.17 21.91 -2.22
CA GLN A 207 -13.29 21.10 -1.73
C GLN A 207 -13.01 20.54 -0.33
N LEU A 208 -14.05 20.53 0.52
CA LEU A 208 -14.08 19.74 1.74
C LEU A 208 -14.46 18.29 1.42
N VAL A 209 -13.64 17.36 1.89
CA VAL A 209 -13.83 15.92 1.75
C VAL A 209 -13.77 15.26 3.13
N ARG A 210 -14.75 14.41 3.41
CA ARG A 210 -14.77 13.62 4.63
C ARG A 210 -14.10 12.29 4.36
N CYS A 211 -13.05 11.98 5.11
CA CYS A 211 -12.26 10.76 4.94
C CYS A 211 -12.20 9.96 6.24
N ARG A 212 -12.21 8.64 6.12
CA ARG A 212 -11.85 7.73 7.22
C ARG A 212 -10.39 7.35 7.15
N MET A 213 -9.72 7.25 8.30
CA MET A 213 -8.34 6.75 8.37
C MET A 213 -8.34 5.22 8.51
N ILE A 214 -7.69 4.55 7.55
CA ILE A 214 -7.55 3.10 7.51
C ILE A 214 -6.08 2.72 7.74
N ARG A 215 -5.86 1.66 8.53
CA ARG A 215 -4.54 1.06 8.72
C ARG A 215 -4.33 0.01 7.62
N GLY A 216 -3.37 0.27 6.74
CA GLY A 216 -2.85 -0.70 5.77
C GLY A 216 -1.51 -1.28 6.21
N GLU A 217 -0.93 -2.12 5.34
CA GLU A 217 0.36 -2.80 5.56
C GLU A 217 1.55 -1.84 5.61
N SER A 218 1.49 -0.77 4.82
CA SER A 218 2.55 0.25 4.70
C SER A 218 2.33 1.48 5.58
N GLY A 219 1.37 1.42 6.51
CA GLY A 219 1.00 2.52 7.39
C GLY A 219 -0.47 2.91 7.25
N PHE A 220 -0.79 4.15 7.60
CA PHE A 220 -2.14 4.67 7.51
C PHE A 220 -2.39 5.32 6.14
N TYR A 221 -3.63 5.22 5.67
CA TYR A 221 -4.10 5.94 4.49
C TYR A 221 -5.54 6.41 4.71
N PHE A 222 -5.97 7.36 3.88
CA PHE A 222 -7.31 7.93 3.95
C PHE A 222 -8.20 7.36 2.84
N GLU A 223 -9.47 7.17 3.18
CA GLU A 223 -10.52 6.83 2.22
C GLU A 223 -11.66 7.85 2.31
N PRO A 224 -11.92 8.62 1.24
CA PRO A 224 -13.04 9.54 1.20
C PRO A 224 -14.37 8.78 1.18
N ASP A 225 -15.43 9.44 1.64
CA ASP A 225 -16.79 8.99 1.37
C ASP A 225 -17.00 8.71 -0.10
N HIS A 226 -17.68 7.61 -0.42
CA HIS A 226 -18.01 7.30 -1.79
C HIS A 226 -19.17 8.20 -2.24
N PRO A 227 -19.06 8.89 -3.40
CA PRO A 227 -20.04 9.89 -3.82
C PRO A 227 -21.46 9.34 -4.06
N PHE A 228 -21.58 8.03 -4.31
CA PHE A 228 -22.85 7.35 -4.62
C PHE A 228 -23.29 6.29 -3.61
N TYR A 229 -22.40 5.85 -2.72
CA TYR A 229 -22.65 4.65 -1.89
C TYR A 229 -22.26 4.90 -0.44
N THR A 230 -23.12 4.45 0.46
CA THR A 230 -22.90 4.52 1.91
C THR A 230 -22.68 3.12 2.47
N ILE A 231 -21.66 2.95 3.30
CA ILE A 231 -21.39 1.67 3.98
C ILE A 231 -22.56 1.32 4.89
N GLY A 232 -23.00 0.06 4.84
CA GLY A 232 -24.16 -0.48 5.56
C GLY A 232 -25.47 -0.43 4.77
N GLU A 233 -25.56 0.42 3.74
CA GLU A 233 -26.78 0.58 2.94
C GLU A 233 -26.88 -0.47 1.82
N THR A 234 -28.12 -0.72 1.37
CA THR A 234 -28.41 -1.68 0.29
C THR A 234 -28.81 -0.96 -0.99
N TYR A 235 -28.23 -1.40 -2.11
CA TYR A 235 -28.48 -0.84 -3.44
C TYR A 235 -28.78 -1.95 -4.44
N ALA A 236 -29.51 -1.61 -5.50
CA ALA A 236 -29.71 -2.48 -6.65
C ALA A 236 -28.57 -2.28 -7.65
N PHE A 237 -28.00 -3.38 -8.15
CA PHE A 237 -26.93 -3.39 -9.15
C PHE A 237 -27.40 -4.14 -10.39
N THR A 238 -27.05 -3.64 -11.58
CA THR A 238 -27.35 -4.31 -12.85
C THR A 238 -26.36 -5.45 -13.08
N ILE A 239 -26.86 -6.64 -13.39
CA ILE A 239 -26.03 -7.80 -13.73
C ILE A 239 -25.63 -7.66 -15.19
N VAL A 240 -24.33 -7.48 -15.44
CA VAL A 240 -23.77 -7.38 -16.80
C VAL A 240 -23.61 -8.77 -17.40
N CYS A 241 -22.88 -9.63 -16.70
CA CYS A 241 -22.63 -10.98 -17.16
C CYS A 241 -22.27 -11.93 -16.01
N ARG A 242 -22.22 -13.23 -16.32
CA ARG A 242 -21.60 -14.25 -15.48
C ARG A 242 -20.15 -14.43 -15.92
N THR A 243 -19.25 -14.52 -14.97
CA THR A 243 -17.81 -14.65 -15.20
C THR A 243 -17.18 -15.58 -14.16
N SER A 244 -15.87 -15.79 -14.22
CA SER A 244 -15.10 -16.48 -13.18
C SER A 244 -13.98 -15.60 -12.66
N ILE A 245 -13.76 -15.65 -11.35
CA ILE A 245 -12.61 -15.05 -10.68
C ILE A 245 -11.57 -16.15 -10.53
N GLN A 246 -10.42 -15.98 -11.16
CA GLN A 246 -9.28 -16.88 -10.91
C GLN A 246 -8.71 -16.60 -9.52
N LYS A 247 -8.97 -17.51 -8.58
CA LYS A 247 -8.29 -17.52 -7.28
C LYS A 247 -7.16 -18.52 -7.33
N TYR A 248 -6.03 -18.19 -6.71
CA TYR A 248 -4.95 -19.14 -6.57
C TYR A 248 -5.28 -20.29 -5.59
N PRO A 249 -4.76 -21.52 -5.80
CA PRO A 249 -4.02 -22.03 -6.96
C PRO A 249 -4.95 -22.59 -8.04
N GLU A 250 -5.35 -21.75 -8.99
CA GLU A 250 -6.18 -22.13 -10.16
C GLU A 250 -7.61 -22.56 -9.84
N LYS A 251 -8.15 -22.14 -8.68
CA LYS A 251 -9.57 -22.32 -8.40
C LYS A 251 -10.37 -21.18 -9.03
N GLU A 252 -10.97 -21.46 -10.18
CA GLU A 252 -12.00 -20.58 -10.72
C GLU A 252 -13.20 -20.56 -9.78
N THR A 253 -13.53 -19.36 -9.29
CA THR A 253 -14.73 -19.13 -8.50
C THR A 253 -15.74 -18.41 -9.38
N PRO A 254 -16.92 -18.99 -9.65
CA PRO A 254 -17.90 -18.31 -10.48
C PRO A 254 -18.39 -17.03 -9.78
N ALA A 255 -18.62 -15.98 -10.57
CA ALA A 255 -18.99 -14.65 -10.10
C ALA A 255 -19.97 -13.96 -11.06
N LEU A 256 -20.63 -12.93 -10.55
CA LEU A 256 -21.36 -11.96 -11.36
C LEU A 256 -20.49 -10.73 -11.57
N GLU A 257 -20.52 -10.20 -12.78
CA GLU A 257 -20.06 -8.85 -13.07
C GLU A 257 -21.25 -7.89 -12.94
N LEU A 258 -21.15 -6.96 -12.00
CA LEU A 258 -22.19 -6.00 -11.66
C LEU A 258 -21.78 -4.60 -12.13
N GLN A 259 -22.65 -3.89 -12.83
CA GLN A 259 -22.46 -2.49 -13.13
C GLN A 259 -23.09 -1.65 -12.02
N ASN A 260 -22.28 -0.76 -11.45
CA ASN A 260 -22.77 0.26 -10.53
C ASN A 260 -23.16 1.55 -11.29
N ASP A 261 -23.84 2.49 -10.63
CA ASP A 261 -24.29 3.79 -11.19
C ASP A 261 -23.12 4.67 -11.67
N TYR A 262 -21.91 4.22 -11.39
CA TYR A 262 -20.66 4.87 -11.68
C TYR A 262 -19.87 4.22 -12.82
N GLY A 263 -20.51 3.28 -13.54
CA GLY A 263 -19.95 2.61 -14.71
C GLY A 263 -18.70 1.79 -14.42
N LYS A 264 -18.48 1.39 -13.15
CA LYS A 264 -17.42 0.47 -12.76
C LYS A 264 -18.03 -0.90 -12.56
N ASN A 265 -17.41 -1.89 -13.19
CA ASN A 265 -17.79 -3.28 -13.00
C ASN A 265 -17.22 -3.79 -11.68
N ILE A 266 -18.06 -4.48 -10.92
CA ILE A 266 -17.75 -5.07 -9.61
C ILE A 266 -17.95 -6.57 -9.74
N LEU A 267 -17.00 -7.35 -9.24
CA LEU A 267 -17.10 -8.81 -9.26
C LEU A 267 -17.69 -9.29 -7.94
N LEU A 268 -18.84 -9.96 -8.00
CA LEU A 268 -19.51 -10.56 -6.85
C LEU A 268 -19.45 -12.09 -6.93
N PRO A 269 -18.64 -12.77 -6.10
CA PRO A 269 -18.58 -14.23 -6.08
C PRO A 269 -19.94 -14.87 -5.83
N LEU A 270 -20.33 -15.88 -6.63
CA LEU A 270 -21.62 -16.57 -6.47
C LEU A 270 -21.76 -17.27 -5.11
N ALA A 271 -20.64 -17.61 -4.46
CA ALA A 271 -20.64 -18.16 -3.11
C ALA A 271 -21.31 -17.23 -2.08
N ILE A 272 -21.39 -15.92 -2.34
CA ILE A 272 -22.05 -14.93 -1.48
C ILE A 272 -23.58 -14.92 -1.71
N LEU A 273 -24.05 -15.39 -2.87
CA LEU A 273 -25.46 -15.31 -3.27
C LEU A 273 -26.30 -16.50 -2.78
N GLY A 274 -25.68 -17.66 -2.50
CA GLY A 274 -26.41 -18.90 -2.24
C GLY A 274 -27.18 -19.41 -3.47
N ASN A 275 -28.25 -20.17 -3.28
CA ASN A 275 -29.10 -20.73 -4.35
C ASN A 275 -30.03 -19.68 -5.02
N HIS A 276 -29.66 -18.41 -5.05
CA HIS A 276 -30.54 -17.37 -5.56
C HIS A 276 -30.67 -17.42 -7.09
N ASP A 277 -31.90 -17.24 -7.56
CA ASP A 277 -32.29 -17.40 -8.95
C ASP A 277 -31.64 -16.35 -9.84
N ALA A 278 -30.64 -16.78 -10.61
CA ALA A 278 -29.78 -15.92 -11.43
C ALA A 278 -30.42 -15.57 -12.79
N GLN A 279 -31.74 -15.38 -12.80
CA GLN A 279 -32.56 -14.96 -13.94
C GLN A 279 -32.95 -13.47 -13.88
N LYS A 280 -32.64 -12.76 -12.79
CA LYS A 280 -32.96 -11.33 -12.67
C LYS A 280 -31.92 -10.46 -13.39
N GLU A 281 -32.36 -9.33 -13.93
CA GLU A 281 -31.47 -8.31 -14.52
C GLU A 281 -30.74 -7.48 -13.45
N THR A 282 -31.24 -7.47 -12.22
CA THR A 282 -30.67 -6.73 -11.10
C THR A 282 -30.55 -7.57 -9.83
N ILE A 283 -29.63 -7.17 -8.96
CA ILE A 283 -29.40 -7.78 -7.66
C ILE A 283 -29.25 -6.75 -6.55
N GLU A 284 -29.92 -6.98 -5.41
CA GLU A 284 -29.78 -6.13 -4.22
C GLU A 284 -28.58 -6.57 -3.38
N CYS A 285 -27.63 -5.67 -3.16
CA CYS A 285 -26.43 -5.92 -2.36
C CYS A 285 -26.24 -4.82 -1.31
N ARG A 286 -25.82 -5.23 -0.12
CA ARG A 286 -25.37 -4.32 0.94
C ARG A 286 -23.91 -3.94 0.68
N VAL A 287 -23.57 -2.66 0.80
CA VAL A 287 -22.18 -2.18 0.76
C VAL A 287 -21.56 -2.42 2.12
N ASP A 288 -20.83 -3.51 2.29
CA ASP A 288 -20.18 -3.83 3.56
C ASP A 288 -18.97 -2.94 3.83
N ASP A 289 -18.24 -2.57 2.77
CA ASP A 289 -17.07 -1.74 2.89
C ASP A 289 -16.71 -1.08 1.54
N ILE A 290 -15.82 -0.09 1.56
CA ILE A 290 -15.30 0.56 0.36
C ILE A 290 -13.79 0.61 0.46
N TYR A 291 -13.08 -0.15 -0.37
CA TYR A 291 -11.62 -0.21 -0.36
C TYR A 291 -11.03 0.43 -1.63
N ARG A 292 -10.28 1.53 -1.48
CA ARG A 292 -9.62 2.24 -2.61
C ARG A 292 -10.58 2.54 -3.77
N GLY A 293 -11.79 2.97 -3.44
CA GLY A 293 -12.85 3.28 -4.41
C GLY A 293 -13.49 2.05 -5.09
N SER A 294 -13.29 0.84 -4.54
CA SER A 294 -13.99 -0.38 -4.94
C SER A 294 -14.98 -0.78 -3.85
N LEU A 295 -16.20 -1.14 -4.24
CA LEU A 295 -17.22 -1.60 -3.29
C LEU A 295 -16.96 -3.04 -2.89
N ILE A 296 -17.09 -3.31 -1.61
CA ILE A 296 -17.17 -4.66 -1.05
C ILE A 296 -18.65 -4.92 -0.74
N LEU A 297 -19.20 -5.97 -1.33
CA LEU A 297 -20.64 -6.23 -1.34
C LEU A 297 -20.96 -7.56 -0.66
N SER A 298 -22.07 -7.60 0.08
CA SER A 298 -22.76 -8.83 0.47
C SER A 298 -24.18 -8.87 -0.04
N HIS A 299 -24.71 -10.09 -0.19
CA HIS A 299 -26.11 -10.28 -0.52
C HIS A 299 -27.00 -9.98 0.69
N LYS A 300 -28.09 -9.22 0.48
CA LYS A 300 -29.03 -8.73 1.52
C LYS A 300 -29.52 -9.81 2.49
N LYS A 301 -29.61 -11.06 2.03
CA LYS A 301 -30.13 -12.21 2.81
C LYS A 301 -29.05 -13.10 3.43
N SER A 302 -27.77 -12.75 3.35
CA SER A 302 -26.73 -13.58 4.00
C SER A 302 -26.74 -13.34 5.51
N PRO A 303 -27.06 -14.35 6.34
CA PRO A 303 -26.94 -14.23 7.80
C PRO A 303 -25.48 -14.30 8.27
N PHE A 304 -24.51 -14.50 7.36
CA PHE A 304 -23.10 -14.61 7.70
C PHE A 304 -22.41 -13.25 7.64
N GLU A 305 -21.90 -12.77 8.78
CA GLU A 305 -20.89 -11.70 8.81
C GLU A 305 -19.61 -12.18 8.10
N LEU A 306 -19.39 -11.69 6.87
CA LEU A 306 -18.16 -11.94 6.11
C LEU A 306 -16.98 -11.11 6.66
N LYS A 307 -16.61 -11.30 7.92
CA LYS A 307 -15.34 -10.81 8.47
C LYS A 307 -14.24 -11.82 8.14
N GLY A 308 -13.56 -11.66 7.00
CA GLY A 308 -12.25 -12.33 6.80
C GLY A 308 -11.88 -12.84 5.41
N LEU A 309 -12.64 -12.57 4.34
CA LEU A 309 -12.41 -13.19 3.02
C LEU A 309 -11.78 -12.28 1.94
N LEU A 310 -11.34 -11.06 2.28
CA LEU A 310 -11.07 -10.02 1.27
C LEU A 310 -9.77 -9.23 1.46
N LEU A 311 -8.65 -9.91 1.70
CA LEU A 311 -7.32 -9.27 1.65
C LEU A 311 -6.41 -9.72 0.48
N SER A 312 -6.94 -10.41 -0.54
CA SER A 312 -6.15 -10.71 -1.75
C SER A 312 -6.97 -10.65 -3.04
N LEU A 313 -7.20 -9.43 -3.52
CA LEU A 313 -7.55 -9.12 -4.92
C LEU A 313 -6.73 -7.93 -5.41
#